data_AF-A0A0N0AVW3-F1
#
_entry.id   AF-A0A0N0AVW3-F1
#
_cell.length_a   1.000
_cell.length_b   1.000
_cell.length_c   1.000
_cell.angle_alpha   90.00
_cell.angle_beta   90.00
_cell.angle_gamma   90.00
#
_symmetry.space_group_name_H-M   'P 1'
#
loop_
_entity.id
_entity.type
_entity.pdbx_description
1 polymer ?
#
loop_
_entity_poly.entity_id
_entity_poly.type
_entity_poly.pdbx_seq_one_letter_code
_entity_poly.pdbx_strand_id
1 'polypeptide(L)'
;GQVRQAADAMVSSGMRDAGYQYVVVDDCWFDPIRDGAGNLRAHPTKFPSGMKALGDYIHAKGLKFGIYQAPNEKTCAQGVGTHPGSTGSKGHEVQDARSFASWGVDYLKYDWCSGSGTRDEQIARFTVMRDALRATGRPIVYSINSNSFHAPTGDKYDWGEVADLWRTTEDLLDIWQNGNTNSYPMGVGNVLDVTAPLAAQTGPGNWNDPDMLVVG
;
A
#
# COMPACT_ATOMS: atom_id res chain seq x y z
N GLY A 1 -18.10 6.54 5.44
CA GLY A 1 -19.21 5.56 5.39
C GLY A 1 -18.74 4.22 4.86
N GLN A 2 -18.31 4.18 3.61
CA GLN A 2 -17.95 2.95 2.88
C GLN A 2 -16.95 2.04 3.61
N VAL A 3 -15.83 2.56 4.12
CA VAL A 3 -14.83 1.72 4.82
C VAL A 3 -15.41 1.02 6.06
N ARG A 4 -16.26 1.72 6.83
CA ARG A 4 -16.91 1.11 8.01
C ARG A 4 -17.90 0.02 7.60
N GLN A 5 -18.64 0.24 6.52
CA GLN A 5 -19.56 -0.77 5.96
C GLN A 5 -18.81 -2.00 5.45
N ALA A 6 -17.66 -1.81 4.80
CA ALA A 6 -16.79 -2.92 4.38
C ALA A 6 -16.26 -3.72 5.59
N ALA A 7 -15.79 -3.04 6.64
CA ALA A 7 -15.36 -3.69 7.88
C ALA A 7 -16.50 -4.46 8.57
N ASP A 8 -17.70 -3.88 8.63
CA ASP A 8 -18.89 -4.57 9.13
C ASP A 8 -19.24 -5.80 8.30
N ALA A 9 -19.17 -5.68 6.96
CA ALA A 9 -19.45 -6.78 6.04
C ALA A 9 -18.44 -7.91 6.16
N MET A 10 -17.15 -7.61 6.30
CA MET A 10 -16.11 -8.64 6.54
C MET A 10 -16.36 -9.44 7.81
N VAL A 11 -16.93 -8.81 8.85
CA VAL A 11 -17.30 -9.49 10.10
C VAL A 11 -18.56 -10.32 9.90
N SER A 12 -19.63 -9.74 9.36
CA SER A 12 -20.94 -10.39 9.26
C SER A 12 -20.98 -11.50 8.21
N SER A 13 -20.11 -11.46 7.20
CA SER A 13 -20.00 -12.50 6.17
C SER A 13 -19.19 -13.73 6.61
N GLY A 14 -18.47 -13.64 7.74
CA GLY A 14 -17.53 -14.67 8.19
C GLY A 14 -16.12 -14.56 7.58
N MET A 15 -15.84 -13.58 6.72
CA MET A 15 -14.50 -13.39 6.15
C MET A 15 -13.44 -13.15 7.23
N ARG A 16 -13.76 -12.37 8.27
CA ARG A 16 -12.85 -12.18 9.42
C ARG A 16 -12.47 -13.52 10.04
N ASP A 17 -13.46 -14.37 10.28
CA ASP A 17 -13.28 -15.66 10.94
C ASP A 17 -12.57 -16.67 10.03
N ALA A 18 -12.62 -16.46 8.70
CA ALA A 18 -11.83 -17.17 7.70
C ALA A 18 -10.38 -16.65 7.55
N GLY A 19 -9.99 -15.59 8.27
CA GLY A 19 -8.61 -15.07 8.30
C GLY A 19 -8.38 -13.74 7.55
N TYR A 20 -9.40 -13.19 6.89
CA TYR A 20 -9.29 -11.86 6.27
C TYR A 20 -9.33 -10.78 7.36
N GLN A 21 -8.15 -10.30 7.74
CA GLN A 21 -8.00 -9.44 8.91
C GLN A 21 -7.69 -7.97 8.60
N TYR A 22 -7.20 -7.65 7.40
CA TYR A 22 -6.76 -6.29 7.06
C TYR A 22 -7.85 -5.53 6.27
N VAL A 23 -8.18 -4.32 6.73
CA VAL A 23 -8.97 -3.33 5.98
C VAL A 23 -8.02 -2.22 5.55
N VAL A 24 -7.57 -2.27 4.30
CA VAL A 24 -6.58 -1.33 3.75
C VAL A 24 -7.28 -0.19 3.02
N VAL A 25 -7.09 1.04 3.47
CA VAL A 25 -7.57 2.25 2.78
C VAL A 25 -6.52 2.68 1.77
N ASP A 26 -6.86 2.57 0.48
CA ASP A 26 -5.97 2.90 -0.63
C ASP A 26 -5.88 4.44 -0.88
N ASP A 27 -5.38 4.87 -2.04
CA ASP A 27 -5.11 6.26 -2.39
C ASP A 27 -6.34 7.20 -2.20
N CYS A 28 -6.08 8.50 -2.21
CA CYS A 28 -7.10 9.57 -2.10
C CYS A 28 -7.81 9.69 -0.73
N TRP A 29 -7.22 9.18 0.35
CA TRP A 29 -7.74 9.31 1.72
C TRP A 29 -7.42 10.65 2.40
N PHE A 30 -6.39 11.34 1.91
CA PHE A 30 -5.77 12.50 2.52
C PHE A 30 -6.41 13.83 2.09
N ASP A 31 -6.23 14.86 2.91
CA ASP A 31 -6.39 16.25 2.52
C ASP A 31 -5.30 16.59 1.48
N PRO A 32 -5.62 17.32 0.40
CA PRO A 32 -4.63 17.73 -0.61
C PRO A 32 -3.49 18.60 -0.07
N ILE A 33 -3.65 19.16 1.13
CA ILE A 33 -2.69 20.08 1.76
C ILE A 33 -2.31 19.53 3.15
N ARG A 34 -1.00 19.32 3.36
CA ARG A 34 -0.43 19.05 4.68
C ARG A 34 -0.71 20.23 5.63
N ASP A 35 -0.78 19.99 6.93
CA ASP A 35 -0.92 21.10 7.87
C ASP A 35 0.33 22.01 7.91
N GLY A 36 0.26 23.11 8.67
CA GLY A 36 1.38 24.06 8.79
C GLY A 36 2.66 23.48 9.43
N ALA A 37 2.57 22.31 10.06
CA ALA A 37 3.71 21.57 10.60
C ALA A 37 4.19 20.44 9.65
N GLY A 38 3.59 20.32 8.46
CA GLY A 38 3.92 19.31 7.46
C GLY A 38 3.26 17.94 7.69
N ASN A 39 2.31 17.81 8.62
CA ASN A 39 1.65 16.52 8.85
C ASN A 39 0.62 16.22 7.76
N LEU A 40 0.50 14.94 7.42
CA LEU A 40 -0.65 14.44 6.66
C LEU A 40 -1.94 14.66 7.43
N ARG A 41 -3.00 14.98 6.70
CA ARG A 41 -4.35 15.15 7.22
C ARG A 41 -5.29 14.20 6.50
N ALA A 42 -6.29 13.71 7.21
CA ALA A 42 -7.39 12.98 6.56
C ALA A 42 -8.25 13.96 5.77
N HIS A 43 -8.81 13.51 4.64
CA HIS A 43 -9.70 14.35 3.84
C HIS A 43 -10.94 14.75 4.69
N PRO A 44 -11.23 16.04 4.89
CA PRO A 44 -12.14 16.50 5.93
C PRO A 44 -13.60 16.06 5.72
N THR A 45 -14.04 15.88 4.47
CA THR A 45 -15.39 15.37 4.17
C THR A 45 -15.48 13.85 4.05
N LYS A 46 -14.44 13.15 3.59
CA LYS A 46 -14.47 11.68 3.47
C LYS A 46 -14.22 11.01 4.83
N PHE A 47 -13.33 11.59 5.62
CA PHE A 47 -12.87 11.12 6.92
C PHE A 47 -12.99 12.23 7.98
N PRO A 48 -14.21 12.76 8.25
CA PRO A 48 -14.41 13.89 9.16
C PRO A 48 -13.98 13.63 10.60
N SER A 49 -13.90 12.36 11.01
CA SER A 49 -13.41 11.95 12.33
C SER A 49 -11.91 11.64 12.35
N GLY A 50 -11.20 11.79 11.23
CA GLY A 50 -9.80 11.45 11.08
C GLY A 50 -9.51 9.95 10.98
N MET A 51 -8.26 9.62 10.64
CA MET A 51 -7.83 8.23 10.43
C MET A 51 -7.72 7.45 11.74
N LYS A 52 -7.36 8.09 12.86
CA LYS A 52 -7.33 7.43 14.17
C LYS A 52 -8.70 6.86 14.56
N ALA A 53 -9.77 7.66 14.43
CA ALA A 53 -11.11 7.20 14.76
C ALA A 53 -11.61 6.08 13.82
N LEU A 54 -11.08 6.01 12.60
CA LEU A 54 -11.32 4.89 11.70
C LEU A 54 -10.56 3.63 12.14
N GLY A 55 -9.28 3.77 12.49
CA GLY A 55 -8.45 2.70 13.05
C GLY A 55 -9.07 2.11 14.31
N ASP A 56 -9.41 2.96 15.28
CA ASP A 56 -10.07 2.54 16.54
C ASP A 56 -11.36 1.74 16.26
N TYR A 57 -12.15 2.15 15.26
CA TYR A 57 -13.37 1.44 14.86
C TYR A 57 -13.08 0.09 14.22
N ILE A 58 -12.09 0.00 13.33
CA ILE A 58 -11.67 -1.26 12.69
C ILE A 58 -11.14 -2.24 13.75
N HIS A 59 -10.33 -1.76 14.69
CA HIS A 59 -9.82 -2.57 15.80
C HIS A 59 -10.93 -3.09 16.71
N ALA A 60 -11.96 -2.28 17.00
CA ALA A 60 -13.12 -2.71 17.78
C ALA A 60 -13.92 -3.85 17.13
N LYS A 61 -13.73 -4.11 15.83
CA LYS A 61 -14.32 -5.23 15.09
C LYS A 61 -13.44 -6.50 15.09
N GLY A 62 -12.26 -6.44 15.70
CA GLY A 62 -11.25 -7.49 15.64
C GLY A 62 -10.51 -7.55 14.31
N LEU A 63 -10.51 -6.45 13.54
CA LEU A 63 -9.80 -6.30 12.28
C LEU A 63 -8.56 -5.40 12.48
N LYS A 64 -7.69 -5.34 11.49
CA LYS A 64 -6.46 -4.54 11.41
C LYS A 64 -6.60 -3.43 10.38
N PHE A 65 -6.05 -2.27 10.68
CA PHE A 65 -6.19 -1.08 9.84
C PHE A 65 -4.97 -0.88 8.93
N GLY A 66 -5.18 -0.85 7.62
CA GLY A 66 -4.15 -0.52 6.64
C GLY A 66 -4.36 0.84 5.99
N ILE A 67 -3.26 1.47 5.58
CA ILE A 67 -3.26 2.76 4.87
C ILE A 67 -2.30 2.71 3.67
N TYR A 68 -2.48 3.64 2.74
CA TYR A 68 -1.64 3.80 1.56
C TYR A 68 -0.82 5.10 1.59
N GLN A 69 0.39 5.06 1.02
CA GLN A 69 1.21 6.24 0.73
C GLN A 69 2.24 5.96 -0.39
N ALA A 70 3.08 6.93 -0.76
CA ALA A 70 4.17 6.81 -1.74
C ALA A 70 5.49 7.48 -1.28
N PRO A 71 6.69 7.04 -1.73
CA PRO A 71 8.00 7.64 -1.42
C PRO A 71 8.36 8.88 -2.25
N ASN A 72 7.38 9.41 -2.99
CA ASN A 72 7.54 10.55 -3.87
C ASN A 72 6.83 11.78 -3.31
N GLU A 73 6.89 12.90 -4.03
CA GLU A 73 6.21 14.14 -3.62
C GLU A 73 4.68 14.02 -3.77
N LYS A 74 4.25 13.14 -4.68
CA LYS A 74 2.86 12.87 -5.03
C LYS A 74 2.59 11.38 -4.91
N THR A 75 1.34 11.05 -4.58
CA THR A 75 0.82 9.69 -4.78
C THR A 75 0.51 9.42 -6.24
N CYS A 76 0.14 8.18 -6.57
CA CYS A 76 -0.23 7.81 -7.93
C CYS A 76 -1.39 8.68 -8.45
N ALA A 77 -2.47 8.83 -7.69
CA ALA A 77 -3.63 9.64 -8.08
C ALA A 77 -3.28 11.13 -8.27
N GLN A 78 -2.37 11.66 -7.45
CA GLN A 78 -1.85 13.03 -7.61
C GLN A 78 -0.91 13.17 -8.81
N GLY A 79 -0.13 12.14 -9.11
CA GLY A 79 0.79 12.08 -10.25
C GLY A 79 0.05 12.12 -11.59
N VAL A 80 -1.07 11.40 -11.70
CA VAL A 80 -1.92 11.39 -12.92
C VAL A 80 -2.98 12.49 -12.95
N GLY A 81 -3.04 13.34 -11.92
CA GLY A 81 -3.94 14.50 -11.87
C GLY A 81 -5.41 14.18 -11.59
N THR A 82 -5.74 13.00 -11.09
CA THR A 82 -7.12 12.63 -10.67
C THR A 82 -7.42 13.06 -9.23
N HIS A 83 -6.39 13.38 -8.44
CA HIS A 83 -6.52 13.98 -7.12
C HIS A 83 -5.59 15.18 -6.96
N PRO A 84 -6.02 16.28 -6.33
CA PRO A 84 -5.15 17.44 -6.14
C PRO A 84 -4.12 17.24 -5.03
N GLY A 85 -3.12 18.11 -5.01
CA GLY A 85 -2.12 18.20 -3.94
C GLY A 85 -0.79 17.51 -4.27
N SER A 86 0.09 17.54 -3.26
CA SER A 86 1.40 16.88 -3.28
C SER A 86 1.69 16.39 -1.87
N THR A 87 1.13 15.22 -1.54
CA THR A 87 1.11 14.67 -0.19
C THR A 87 1.73 13.28 -0.12
N GLY A 88 2.62 12.96 -1.06
CA GLY A 88 3.53 11.83 -0.88
C GLY A 88 4.50 12.06 0.27
N SER A 89 5.21 11.02 0.70
CA SER A 89 6.03 11.04 1.93
C SER A 89 7.48 11.49 1.73
N LYS A 90 7.91 11.85 0.52
CA LYS A 90 9.31 12.25 0.28
C LYS A 90 9.75 13.37 1.24
N GLY A 91 10.75 13.08 2.08
CA GLY A 91 11.28 14.02 3.08
C GLY A 91 10.45 14.13 4.37
N HIS A 92 9.35 13.40 4.48
CA HIS A 92 8.44 13.36 5.64
C HIS A 92 8.30 11.95 6.22
N GLU A 93 9.11 10.97 5.80
CA GLU A 93 8.92 9.54 6.09
C GLU A 93 8.84 9.26 7.59
N VAL A 94 9.74 9.84 8.38
CA VAL A 94 9.75 9.70 9.86
C VAL A 94 8.50 10.34 10.50
N GLN A 95 8.07 11.50 9.99
CA GLN A 95 6.89 12.20 10.49
C GLN A 95 5.59 11.45 10.15
N ASP A 96 5.49 10.95 8.93
CA ASP A 96 4.34 10.21 8.42
C ASP A 96 4.25 8.84 9.12
N ALA A 97 5.36 8.11 9.29
CA ALA A 97 5.39 6.85 10.03
C ALA A 97 4.91 7.02 11.49
N ARG A 98 5.35 8.08 12.19
CA ARG A 98 4.85 8.40 13.54
C ARG A 98 3.35 8.68 13.54
N SER A 99 2.85 9.39 12.53
CA SER A 99 1.42 9.66 12.38
C SER A 99 0.64 8.34 12.19
N PHE A 100 1.09 7.46 11.30
CA PHE A 100 0.49 6.14 11.07
C PHE A 100 0.45 5.32 12.36
N ALA A 101 1.56 5.24 13.10
CA ALA A 101 1.60 4.54 14.38
C ALA A 101 0.63 5.15 15.41
N SER A 102 0.55 6.48 15.50
CA SER A 102 -0.38 7.18 16.40
C SER A 102 -1.86 6.97 16.05
N TRP A 103 -2.16 6.69 14.79
CA TRP A 103 -3.50 6.38 14.31
C TRP A 103 -3.86 4.89 14.43
N GLY A 104 -2.92 4.07 14.89
CA GLY A 104 -3.14 2.63 15.04
C GLY A 104 -3.05 1.85 13.71
N VAL A 105 -2.35 2.37 12.71
CA VAL A 105 -2.12 1.63 11.46
C VAL A 105 -1.33 0.34 11.75
N ASP A 106 -1.71 -0.75 11.10
CA ASP A 106 -1.10 -2.09 11.18
C ASP A 106 -0.50 -2.55 9.86
N TYR A 107 -0.77 -1.83 8.76
CA TYR A 107 -0.33 -2.15 7.41
C TYR A 107 -0.12 -0.87 6.60
N LEU A 108 1.01 -0.74 5.91
CA LEU A 108 1.26 0.32 4.94
C LEU A 108 1.46 -0.30 3.55
N LYS A 109 0.60 0.07 2.59
CA LYS A 109 0.87 -0.07 1.15
C LYS A 109 1.67 1.15 0.69
N TYR A 110 2.74 0.93 -0.07
CA TYR A 110 3.68 1.98 -0.43
C TYR A 110 4.13 1.89 -1.90
N ASP A 111 3.47 2.66 -2.76
CA ASP A 111 3.64 2.57 -4.22
C ASP A 111 4.70 3.54 -4.76
N TRP A 112 5.44 3.12 -5.79
CA TRP A 112 6.48 3.94 -6.41
C TRP A 112 5.90 5.21 -7.05
N CYS A 113 4.84 5.12 -7.87
CA CYS A 113 4.14 6.28 -8.43
C CYS A 113 5.02 7.36 -9.11
N SER A 114 6.09 6.95 -9.79
CA SER A 114 7.00 7.86 -10.49
C SER A 114 7.45 7.28 -11.82
N GLY A 115 7.41 8.10 -12.88
CA GLY A 115 7.90 7.72 -14.21
C GLY A 115 9.41 7.57 -14.34
N SER A 116 10.15 7.91 -13.27
CA SER A 116 11.61 7.83 -13.21
C SER A 116 12.06 7.16 -11.92
N GLY A 117 13.27 6.59 -11.96
CA GLY A 117 13.92 5.95 -10.83
C GLY A 117 14.63 4.67 -11.23
N THR A 118 15.89 4.55 -10.84
CA THR A 118 16.61 3.28 -10.87
C THR A 118 16.14 2.37 -9.74
N ARG A 119 16.36 1.05 -9.89
CA ARG A 119 16.12 0.08 -8.81
C ARG A 119 16.84 0.48 -7.52
N ASP A 120 18.09 0.96 -7.61
CA ASP A 120 18.88 1.33 -6.43
C ASP A 120 18.28 2.55 -5.70
N GLU A 121 17.70 3.51 -6.44
CA GLU A 121 16.93 4.61 -5.85
C GLU A 121 15.64 4.12 -5.19
N GLN A 122 14.94 3.15 -5.79
CA GLN A 122 13.76 2.53 -5.18
C GLN A 122 14.12 1.84 -3.87
N ILE A 123 15.17 1.01 -3.87
CA ILE A 123 15.70 0.35 -2.66
C ILE A 123 16.01 1.41 -1.59
N ALA A 124 16.75 2.46 -1.93
CA ALA A 124 17.11 3.51 -0.99
C ALA A 124 15.86 4.17 -0.36
N ARG A 125 14.86 4.55 -1.17
CA ARG A 125 13.68 5.25 -0.66
C ARG A 125 12.72 4.36 0.12
N PHE A 126 12.50 3.13 -0.33
CA PHE A 126 11.70 2.17 0.43
C PHE A 126 12.37 1.81 1.77
N THR A 127 13.70 1.70 1.78
CA THR A 127 14.48 1.50 3.02
C THR A 127 14.28 2.62 4.04
N VAL A 128 14.21 3.89 3.60
CA VAL A 128 13.95 5.02 4.50
C VAL A 128 12.60 4.87 5.22
N MET A 129 11.54 4.52 4.49
CA MET A 129 10.22 4.31 5.10
C MET A 129 10.19 3.05 5.98
N ARG A 130 10.83 1.95 5.56
CA ARG A 130 11.00 0.74 6.39
C ARG A 130 11.59 1.08 7.76
N ASP A 131 12.69 1.83 7.77
CA ASP A 131 13.39 2.20 9.01
C ASP A 131 12.56 3.17 9.85
N ALA A 132 11.86 4.12 9.21
CA ALA A 132 10.93 5.02 9.87
C ALA A 132 9.79 4.27 10.57
N LEU A 133 9.18 3.29 9.90
CA LEU A 133 8.11 2.44 10.47
C LEU A 133 8.63 1.64 11.66
N ARG A 134 9.79 0.96 11.51
CA ARG A 134 10.42 0.18 12.60
C ARG A 134 10.74 1.05 13.82
N ALA A 135 11.21 2.28 13.60
CA ALA A 135 11.53 3.22 14.66
C ALA A 135 10.29 3.70 15.46
N THR A 136 9.08 3.49 14.97
CA THR A 136 7.85 3.80 15.73
C THR A 136 7.61 2.83 16.88
N GLY A 137 8.20 1.63 16.84
CA GLY A 137 7.96 0.54 17.80
C GLY A 137 6.61 -0.15 17.65
N ARG A 138 5.74 0.30 16.74
CA ARG A 138 4.50 -0.41 16.38
C ARG A 138 4.79 -1.40 15.24
N PRO A 139 4.37 -2.67 15.35
CA PRO A 139 4.42 -3.59 14.22
C PRO A 139 3.46 -3.13 13.11
N ILE A 140 4.02 -2.66 12.00
CA ILE A 140 3.28 -2.24 10.80
C ILE A 140 3.80 -3.08 9.64
N VAL A 141 2.92 -3.90 9.05
CA VAL A 141 3.26 -4.67 7.85
C VAL A 141 3.60 -3.71 6.72
N TYR A 142 4.74 -3.90 6.08
CA TYR A 142 5.22 -3.03 5.03
C TYR A 142 5.12 -3.71 3.66
N SER A 143 4.17 -3.25 2.85
CA SER A 143 3.87 -3.73 1.50
C SER A 143 4.31 -2.68 0.49
N ILE A 144 5.17 -3.07 -0.46
CA ILE A 144 5.68 -2.14 -1.47
C ILE A 144 5.21 -2.51 -2.89
N ASN A 145 5.04 -1.50 -3.73
CA ASN A 145 4.90 -1.68 -5.17
C ASN A 145 5.95 -0.87 -5.91
N SER A 146 6.95 -1.54 -6.47
CA SER A 146 8.04 -0.89 -7.21
C SER A 146 7.71 -0.67 -8.70
N ASN A 147 6.56 -1.14 -9.17
CA ASN A 147 6.24 -1.19 -10.60
C ASN A 147 5.44 0.02 -11.09
N SER A 148 4.77 0.77 -10.22
CA SER A 148 3.83 1.81 -10.63
C SER A 148 4.50 2.95 -11.43
N PHE A 149 4.01 3.15 -12.66
CA PHE A 149 4.42 4.20 -13.62
C PHE A 149 5.83 4.05 -14.21
N HIS A 150 6.54 2.96 -13.93
CA HIS A 150 7.91 2.77 -14.39
C HIS A 150 8.12 1.37 -14.97
N ALA A 151 9.27 1.13 -15.61
CA ALA A 151 9.65 -0.23 -15.98
C ALA A 151 9.65 -1.15 -14.74
N PRO A 152 9.00 -2.33 -14.80
CA PRO A 152 8.88 -3.21 -13.64
C PRO A 152 10.24 -3.62 -13.07
N THR A 153 10.32 -3.60 -11.74
CA THR A 153 11.50 -4.03 -10.97
C THR A 153 11.16 -5.08 -9.91
N GLY A 154 9.87 -5.29 -9.64
CA GLY A 154 9.36 -6.19 -8.62
C GLY A 154 9.83 -7.63 -8.78
N ASP A 155 9.89 -8.12 -10.03
CA ASP A 155 10.35 -9.46 -10.37
C ASP A 155 11.87 -9.55 -10.62
N LYS A 156 12.60 -8.42 -10.52
CA LYS A 156 14.03 -8.32 -10.85
C LYS A 156 14.94 -8.22 -9.62
N TYR A 157 14.38 -8.29 -8.43
CA TYR A 157 15.09 -8.13 -7.17
C TYR A 157 14.34 -8.83 -6.03
N ASP A 158 15.08 -9.40 -5.09
CA ASP A 158 14.51 -9.94 -3.86
C ASP A 158 14.37 -8.80 -2.84
N TRP A 159 13.14 -8.34 -2.62
CA TRP A 159 12.85 -7.22 -1.73
C TRP A 159 12.68 -7.62 -0.26
N GLY A 160 12.97 -8.87 0.12
CA GLY A 160 12.77 -9.34 1.50
C GLY A 160 13.59 -8.60 2.56
N GLU A 161 14.73 -8.00 2.19
CA GLU A 161 15.47 -7.14 3.12
C GLU A 161 14.81 -5.74 3.30
N VAL A 162 13.90 -5.36 2.41
CA VAL A 162 13.27 -4.04 2.36
C VAL A 162 11.85 -4.06 2.91
N ALA A 163 11.04 -5.07 2.58
CA ALA A 163 9.60 -5.08 2.86
C ALA A 163 9.11 -6.48 3.26
N ASP A 164 7.97 -6.54 3.96
CA ASP A 164 7.35 -7.81 4.36
C ASP A 164 6.67 -8.52 3.18
N LEU A 165 6.23 -7.73 2.20
CA LEU A 165 5.72 -8.19 0.91
C LEU A 165 5.93 -7.16 -0.20
N TRP A 166 6.08 -7.62 -1.44
CA TRP A 166 6.35 -6.75 -2.59
C TRP A 166 5.63 -7.21 -3.85
N ARG A 167 5.04 -6.25 -4.57
CA ARG A 167 4.41 -6.49 -5.87
C ARG A 167 5.44 -6.93 -6.88
N THR A 168 5.20 -8.07 -7.52
CA THR A 168 6.08 -8.64 -8.55
C THR A 168 5.78 -8.09 -9.95
N THR A 169 4.55 -7.61 -10.18
CA THR A 169 4.07 -7.15 -11.50
C THR A 169 3.37 -5.80 -11.45
N GLU A 170 3.02 -5.28 -12.63
CA GLU A 170 2.03 -4.20 -12.79
C GLU A 170 0.63 -4.63 -12.35
N ASP A 171 -0.28 -3.66 -12.21
CA ASP A 171 -1.63 -3.90 -11.68
C ASP A 171 -2.44 -4.84 -12.59
N LEU A 172 -3.18 -5.76 -11.96
CA LEU A 172 -4.07 -6.68 -12.66
C LEU A 172 -5.51 -6.18 -12.69
N LEU A 173 -6.26 -6.66 -13.68
CA LEU A 173 -7.71 -6.50 -13.76
C LEU A 173 -8.39 -7.88 -13.81
N ASP A 174 -9.72 -7.90 -13.73
CA ASP A 174 -10.54 -9.09 -13.96
C ASP A 174 -10.49 -9.51 -15.44
N ILE A 175 -9.34 -10.06 -15.81
CA ILE A 175 -8.97 -10.55 -17.12
C ILE A 175 -8.19 -11.82 -16.86
N TRP A 176 -8.57 -12.94 -17.48
CA TRP A 176 -7.83 -14.19 -17.28
C TRP A 176 -6.42 -14.11 -17.89
N GLN A 177 -6.32 -13.81 -19.18
CA GLN A 177 -5.06 -13.72 -19.93
C GLN A 177 -5.23 -12.67 -21.04
N ASN A 178 -4.26 -11.76 -21.19
CA ASN A 178 -4.20 -10.80 -22.31
C ASN A 178 -2.81 -10.73 -22.98
N GLY A 179 -1.87 -11.58 -22.56
CA GLY A 179 -0.50 -11.63 -23.08
C GLY A 179 0.41 -10.50 -22.59
N ASN A 180 -0.07 -9.61 -21.73
CA ASN A 180 0.70 -8.52 -21.16
C ASN A 180 1.46 -8.99 -19.92
N THR A 181 2.80 -8.94 -19.96
CA THR A 181 3.65 -9.40 -18.84
C THR A 181 4.51 -8.30 -18.24
N ASN A 182 4.39 -7.05 -18.71
CA ASN A 182 5.29 -5.96 -18.33
C ASN A 182 4.67 -4.56 -18.38
N SER A 183 3.35 -4.46 -18.52
CA SER A 183 2.65 -3.17 -18.52
C SER A 183 1.24 -3.31 -17.97
N TYR A 184 0.59 -2.19 -17.69
CA TYR A 184 -0.80 -2.17 -17.25
C TYR A 184 -1.79 -2.22 -18.43
N PRO A 185 -2.91 -2.95 -18.34
CA PRO A 185 -3.28 -3.90 -17.28
C PRO A 185 -2.78 -5.32 -17.57
N MET A 186 -2.54 -6.10 -16.52
CA MET A 186 -2.23 -7.53 -16.62
C MET A 186 -3.46 -8.40 -16.32
N GLY A 187 -3.49 -9.59 -16.92
CA GLY A 187 -4.45 -10.63 -16.52
C GLY A 187 -3.93 -11.49 -15.37
N VAL A 188 -4.83 -12.18 -14.67
CA VAL A 188 -4.52 -13.08 -13.55
C VAL A 188 -3.47 -14.13 -13.95
N GLY A 189 -3.65 -14.78 -15.10
CA GLY A 189 -2.69 -15.75 -15.62
C GLY A 189 -1.33 -15.13 -15.93
N ASN A 190 -1.30 -13.90 -16.47
CA ASN A 190 -0.06 -13.21 -16.76
C ASN A 190 0.74 -12.87 -15.50
N VAL A 191 0.06 -12.48 -14.42
CA VAL A 191 0.72 -12.21 -13.14
C VAL A 191 1.28 -13.48 -12.52
N LEU A 192 0.55 -14.60 -12.62
CA LEU A 192 1.03 -15.90 -12.14
C LEU A 192 2.24 -16.40 -12.93
N ASP A 193 2.27 -16.19 -14.25
CA ASP A 193 3.42 -16.56 -15.11
C ASP A 193 4.72 -15.85 -14.69
N VAL A 194 4.62 -14.61 -14.18
CA VAL A 194 5.77 -13.84 -13.66
C VAL A 194 6.09 -14.20 -12.20
N THR A 195 5.08 -14.39 -11.36
CA THR A 195 5.26 -14.56 -9.91
C THR A 195 5.66 -15.97 -9.51
N ALA A 196 5.11 -17.01 -10.16
CA ALA A 196 5.34 -18.39 -9.77
C ALA A 196 6.82 -18.82 -9.79
N PRO A 197 7.66 -18.40 -10.78
CA PRO A 197 9.09 -18.68 -10.77
C PRO A 197 9.85 -18.10 -9.57
N LEU A 198 9.29 -17.09 -8.89
CA LEU A 198 9.91 -16.40 -7.75
C LEU A 198 9.59 -17.05 -6.41
N ALA A 199 8.85 -18.17 -6.38
CA ALA A 199 8.38 -18.81 -5.15
C ALA A 199 9.47 -19.09 -4.11
N ALA A 200 10.72 -19.32 -4.55
CA ALA A 200 11.85 -19.55 -3.65
C ALA A 200 12.25 -18.32 -2.80
N GLN A 201 11.81 -17.11 -3.17
CA GLN A 201 12.03 -15.86 -2.43
C GLN A 201 11.00 -15.64 -1.30
N THR A 202 9.97 -16.49 -1.22
CA THR A 202 8.89 -16.35 -0.25
C THR A 202 9.13 -17.20 1.00
N GLY A 203 8.81 -16.64 2.17
CA GLY A 203 8.91 -17.30 3.46
C GLY A 203 8.26 -16.47 4.59
N PRO A 204 8.32 -16.91 5.85
CA PRO A 204 7.80 -16.14 6.97
C PRO A 204 8.34 -14.70 6.98
N GLY A 205 7.44 -13.72 6.86
CA GLY A 205 7.78 -12.29 6.83
C GLY A 205 8.27 -11.77 5.48
N ASN A 206 8.21 -12.57 4.40
CA ASN A 206 8.69 -12.18 3.07
C ASN A 206 7.78 -12.80 2.00
N TRP A 207 6.93 -12.02 1.35
CA TRP A 207 5.95 -12.55 0.41
C TRP A 207 5.99 -11.85 -0.95
N ASN A 208 6.07 -12.63 -2.02
CA ASN A 208 5.74 -12.13 -3.35
C ASN A 208 4.23 -11.80 -3.39
N ASP A 209 3.89 -10.60 -3.83
CA ASP A 209 2.51 -10.11 -3.94
C ASP A 209 2.06 -10.09 -5.41
N PRO A 210 1.20 -11.04 -5.83
CA PRO A 210 0.62 -11.09 -7.18
C PRO A 210 -0.59 -10.13 -7.33
N ASP A 211 -0.63 -9.04 -6.57
CA ASP A 211 -1.71 -8.04 -6.55
C ASP A 211 -3.03 -8.58 -5.96
N MET A 212 -4.05 -7.71 -5.91
CA MET A 212 -5.34 -8.00 -5.30
C MET A 212 -6.15 -9.12 -5.99
N LEU A 213 -6.97 -9.82 -5.21
CA LEU A 213 -7.98 -10.74 -5.74
C LEU A 213 -9.10 -9.96 -6.45
N VAL A 214 -9.44 -10.39 -7.67
CA VAL A 214 -10.52 -9.82 -8.50
C VAL A 214 -11.77 -10.70 -8.59
N VAL A 215 -11.99 -11.56 -7.58
CA VAL A 215 -13.16 -12.44 -7.50
C VAL A 215 -14.43 -11.63 -7.20
N GLY A 216 -15.46 -11.75 -8.04
CA GLY A 216 -16.78 -11.12 -7.88
C GLY A 216 -17.43 -10.82 -9.22
#